data_AF-A0AAX4KMJ1-F1
#
_entry.id   AF-A0AAX4KMJ1-F1
#
_cell.length_a   1.000
_cell.length_b   1.000
_cell.length_c   1.000
_cell.angle_alpha   90.00
_cell.angle_beta   90.00
_cell.angle_gamma   90.00
#
_symmetry.space_group_name_H-M   'P 1'
#
loop_
_entity.id
_entity.type
_entity.pdbx_description
1 polymer ?
#
loop_
_entity_poly.entity_id
_entity_poly.type
_entity_poly.pdbx_seq_one_letter_code
_entity_poly.pdbx_strand_id
1 'polypeptide(L)'
;MRFSILLSTIFIGFFSHTAYVSGQTIHNSTAVTGFLDCLGDSISNYKFNIDEGEILVMPADNRSPNCTTRDNLLLNCIMRYHDYLNIVLYGSAYGDDTVSSSFVAAELNDRLSSHAISTVPIRRRSTNNFLKGRSGSRSKRQAVNGYYESYPATDDSCADNDQQSYFAGDCPSFASKYTSIEFYNPEPQAVLTAYVWPHHDCSQGNEKGYVAGPFGYTSCPKRDTYSWKGSFTNAASPWPCIGSLC
;
A
#
# COMPACT_ATOMS: atom_id res chain seq x y z
N MET A 1 -16.40 -79.52 14.08
CA MET A 1 -15.19 -79.03 13.39
C MET A 1 -14.90 -77.62 13.87
N ARG A 2 -13.75 -77.40 14.48
CA ARG A 2 -13.28 -76.10 14.99
C ARG A 2 -12.58 -75.37 13.85
N PHE A 3 -12.94 -74.12 13.59
CA PHE A 3 -12.11 -73.21 12.81
C PHE A 3 -11.75 -72.01 13.67
N SER A 4 -10.48 -71.97 14.06
CA SER A 4 -9.79 -70.81 14.61
C SER A 4 -9.44 -69.86 13.47
N ILE A 5 -9.71 -68.57 13.62
CA ILE A 5 -8.98 -67.52 12.89
C ILE A 5 -8.55 -66.45 13.91
N LEU A 6 -7.24 -66.26 13.96
CA LEU A 6 -6.49 -65.30 14.77
C LEU A 6 -6.41 -63.94 14.06
N LEU A 7 -6.39 -62.90 14.91
CA LEU A 7 -5.71 -61.59 14.80
C LEU A 7 -5.77 -60.78 13.50
N SER A 8 -6.16 -59.50 13.64
CA SER A 8 -5.20 -58.38 13.57
C SER A 8 -5.82 -57.08 14.08
N THR A 9 -5.37 -56.63 15.25
CA THR A 9 -5.56 -55.27 15.76
C THR A 9 -4.61 -54.32 15.02
N ILE A 10 -5.15 -53.43 14.19
CA ILE A 10 -4.42 -52.30 13.63
C ILE A 10 -4.63 -51.10 14.56
N PHE A 11 -3.61 -50.78 15.35
CA PHE A 11 -3.51 -49.50 16.07
C PHE A 11 -3.10 -48.43 15.06
N ILE A 12 -4.07 -47.66 14.54
CA ILE A 12 -3.77 -46.43 13.80
C ILE A 12 -3.54 -45.33 14.84
N GLY A 13 -2.28 -45.15 15.23
CA GLY A 13 -1.84 -43.97 15.96
C GLY A 13 -1.97 -42.74 15.08
N PHE A 14 -3.04 -41.98 15.24
CA PHE A 14 -3.14 -40.61 14.73
C PHE A 14 -2.17 -39.73 15.54
N PHE A 15 -0.91 -39.68 15.11
CA PHE A 15 -0.02 -38.59 15.49
C PHE A 15 -0.40 -37.35 14.69
N SER A 16 -1.35 -36.58 15.22
CA SER A 16 -1.58 -35.21 14.79
C SER A 16 -0.33 -34.38 15.10
N HIS A 17 0.61 -34.34 14.16
CA HIS A 17 1.62 -33.29 14.13
C HIS A 17 0.89 -32.01 13.76
N THR A 18 0.31 -31.33 14.75
CA THR A 18 0.10 -29.89 14.65
C THR A 18 1.48 -29.28 14.55
N ALA A 19 1.95 -29.08 13.32
CA ALA A 19 3.01 -28.12 13.06
C ALA A 19 2.45 -26.77 13.54
N TYR A 20 2.79 -26.41 14.77
CA TYR A 20 2.70 -25.03 15.23
C TYR A 20 3.73 -24.28 14.39
N VAL A 21 3.33 -23.87 13.18
CA VAL A 21 4.05 -22.82 12.48
C VAL A 21 3.82 -21.60 13.34
N SER A 22 4.79 -21.29 14.21
CA SER A 22 4.85 -19.97 14.82
C SER A 22 5.17 -18.99 13.68
N GLY A 23 4.14 -18.65 12.90
CA GLY A 23 4.17 -17.50 12.04
C GLY A 23 4.25 -16.30 12.96
N GLN A 24 5.46 -15.93 13.36
CA GLN A 24 5.67 -14.62 13.96
C GLN A 24 5.32 -13.61 12.89
N THR A 25 4.12 -13.07 13.04
CA THR A 25 3.59 -11.96 12.30
C THR A 25 4.43 -10.73 12.60
N ILE A 26 5.30 -10.34 11.68
CA ILE A 26 6.18 -9.19 11.89
C ILE A 26 5.41 -7.93 11.47
N HIS A 27 4.63 -7.36 12.40
CA HIS A 27 4.23 -5.96 12.31
C HIS A 27 4.97 -5.16 13.38
N ASN A 28 5.44 -3.97 13.01
CA ASN A 28 6.20 -3.12 13.92
C ASN A 28 5.21 -2.36 14.80
N SER A 29 4.84 -2.93 15.95
CA SER A 29 3.88 -2.34 16.89
C SER A 29 4.27 -0.92 17.31
N THR A 30 5.57 -0.63 17.47
CA THR A 30 6.07 0.73 17.71
C THR A 30 5.74 1.68 16.54
N ALA A 31 5.90 1.23 15.29
CA ALA A 31 5.53 2.02 14.12
C ALA A 31 4.01 2.21 14.01
N VAL A 32 3.22 1.18 14.34
CA VAL A 32 1.75 1.28 14.37
C VAL A 32 1.31 2.32 15.38
N THR A 33 1.77 2.21 16.63
CA THR A 33 1.47 3.19 17.68
C THR A 33 1.92 4.59 17.25
N GLY A 34 3.14 4.72 16.71
CA GLY A 34 3.62 6.01 16.21
C GLY A 34 2.77 6.60 15.09
N PHE A 35 2.27 5.77 14.16
CA PHE A 35 1.37 6.20 13.11
C PHE A 35 0.03 6.68 13.68
N LEU A 36 -0.57 5.95 14.63
CA LEU A 36 -1.80 6.34 15.30
C LEU A 36 -1.62 7.64 16.12
N ASP A 37 -0.50 7.77 16.84
CA ASP A 37 -0.15 8.97 17.60
C ASP A 37 0.04 10.19 16.68
N CYS A 38 0.59 9.99 15.48
CA CYS A 38 0.73 11.03 14.48
C CYS A 38 -0.63 11.59 14.03
N LEU A 39 -1.65 10.73 13.93
CA LEU A 39 -3.02 11.18 13.63
C LEU A 39 -3.65 11.95 14.80
N GLY A 40 -3.24 11.67 16.03
CA GLY A 40 -3.72 12.35 17.24
C GLY A 40 -5.25 12.38 17.32
N ASP A 41 -5.81 13.55 17.60
CA ASP A 41 -7.27 13.73 17.70
C ASP A 41 -8.01 13.45 16.38
N SER A 42 -7.31 13.54 15.25
CA SER A 42 -7.90 13.28 13.92
C SER A 42 -8.11 11.79 13.64
N ILE A 43 -7.64 10.90 14.51
CA ILE A 43 -7.79 9.44 14.37
C ILE A 43 -9.25 9.02 14.21
N SER A 44 -10.18 9.73 14.86
CA SER A 44 -11.63 9.49 14.78
C SER A 44 -12.25 9.85 13.43
N ASN A 45 -11.55 10.61 12.59
CA ASN A 45 -11.96 10.89 11.22
C ASN A 45 -11.74 9.70 10.28
N TYR A 46 -11.11 8.64 10.77
CA TYR A 46 -10.70 7.48 9.98
C TYR A 46 -11.15 6.16 10.61
N LYS A 47 -11.34 5.19 9.75
CA LYS A 47 -11.57 3.79 10.09
C LYS A 47 -10.60 2.92 9.30
N PHE A 48 -10.38 1.71 9.79
CA PHE A 48 -9.28 0.86 9.36
C PHE A 48 -9.79 -0.48 8.88
N ASN A 49 -9.07 -1.10 7.97
CA ASN A 49 -9.25 -2.49 7.55
C ASN A 49 -7.87 -3.11 7.30
N ILE A 50 -7.78 -4.44 7.36
CA ILE A 50 -6.55 -5.18 7.05
C ILE A 50 -6.90 -6.13 5.91
N ASP A 51 -6.20 -5.97 4.79
CA ASP A 51 -6.44 -6.73 3.57
C ASP A 51 -5.10 -7.05 2.92
N GLU A 52 -4.85 -8.33 2.62
CA GLU A 52 -3.69 -8.80 1.83
C GLU A 52 -2.30 -8.24 2.23
N GLY A 53 -2.04 -7.90 3.51
CA GLY A 53 -0.74 -7.29 3.89
C GLY A 53 -0.73 -5.77 3.93
N GLU A 54 -1.89 -5.14 3.77
CA GLU A 54 -2.08 -3.71 3.74
C GLU A 54 -2.93 -3.26 4.95
N ILE A 55 -2.58 -2.11 5.52
CA ILE A 55 -3.45 -1.38 6.44
C ILE A 55 -4.22 -0.38 5.61
N LEU A 56 -5.48 -0.66 5.35
CA LEU A 56 -6.39 0.23 4.63
C LEU A 56 -6.91 1.30 5.58
N VAL A 57 -6.75 2.56 5.20
CA VAL A 57 -7.25 3.71 5.96
C VAL A 57 -8.30 4.43 5.14
N MET A 58 -9.51 4.49 5.70
CA MET A 58 -10.69 5.06 5.06
C MET A 58 -11.18 6.27 5.85
N PRO A 59 -11.66 7.34 5.19
CA PRO A 59 -12.46 8.36 5.84
C PRO A 59 -13.71 7.75 6.51
N ALA A 60 -14.01 8.17 7.74
CA ALA A 60 -15.15 7.64 8.50
C ALA A 60 -16.51 7.96 7.86
N ASP A 61 -16.58 9.02 7.04
CA ASP A 61 -17.74 9.43 6.25
C ASP A 61 -17.85 8.70 4.89
N ASN A 62 -17.05 7.66 4.66
CA ASN A 62 -17.02 6.82 3.46
C ASN A 62 -16.76 7.57 2.13
N ARG A 63 -16.15 8.75 2.18
CA ARG A 63 -15.76 9.49 0.97
C ARG A 63 -14.42 9.00 0.42
N SER A 64 -14.07 9.48 -0.77
CA SER A 64 -12.70 9.41 -1.29
C SER A 64 -11.71 10.24 -0.45
N PRO A 65 -10.51 9.71 -0.15
CA PRO A 65 -9.43 10.48 0.48
C PRO A 65 -9.00 11.66 -0.39
N ASN A 66 -8.76 12.82 0.23
CA ASN A 66 -8.29 14.03 -0.43
C ASN A 66 -7.05 14.57 0.30
N CYS A 67 -5.88 14.07 -0.09
CA CYS A 67 -4.60 14.41 0.54
C CYS A 67 -4.09 15.83 0.23
N THR A 68 -4.67 16.50 -0.77
CA THR A 68 -4.31 17.89 -1.11
C THR A 68 -4.92 18.90 -0.15
N THR A 69 -6.00 18.53 0.55
CA THR A 69 -6.74 19.43 1.44
C THR A 69 -7.06 18.76 2.79
N ARG A 70 -8.15 17.98 2.85
CA ARG A 70 -8.74 17.46 4.08
C ARG A 70 -7.88 16.39 4.78
N ASP A 71 -7.17 15.57 4.02
CA ASP A 71 -6.40 14.41 4.52
C ASP A 71 -4.89 14.62 4.44
N ASN A 72 -4.44 15.88 4.43
CA ASN A 72 -3.01 16.19 4.39
C ASN A 72 -2.26 15.65 5.62
N LEU A 73 -2.88 15.72 6.82
CA LEU A 73 -2.31 15.11 8.03
C LEU A 73 -2.14 13.60 7.88
N LEU A 74 -3.15 12.90 7.38
CA LEU A 74 -3.07 11.46 7.11
C LEU A 74 -1.93 11.16 6.13
N LEU A 75 -1.80 11.91 5.03
CA LEU A 75 -0.69 11.76 4.09
C LEU A 75 0.67 11.93 4.78
N ASN A 76 0.83 12.97 5.61
CA ASN A 76 2.08 13.21 6.33
C ASN A 76 2.42 12.07 7.30
N CYS A 77 1.42 11.53 8.00
CA CYS A 77 1.61 10.38 8.88
C CYS A 77 1.96 9.11 8.10
N ILE A 78 1.30 8.85 6.97
CA ILE A 78 1.67 7.75 6.08
C ILE A 78 3.12 7.90 5.64
N MET A 79 3.52 9.08 5.15
CA MET A 79 4.90 9.33 4.73
C MET A 79 5.92 9.13 5.85
N ARG A 80 5.61 9.57 7.08
CA ARG A 80 6.51 9.40 8.23
C ARG A 80 6.79 7.94 8.57
N TYR A 81 5.79 7.08 8.40
CA TYR A 81 5.88 5.65 8.74
C TYR A 81 5.98 4.76 7.49
N HIS A 82 6.13 5.34 6.31
CA HIS A 82 6.04 4.62 5.04
C HIS A 82 7.10 3.52 4.89
N ASP A 83 8.26 3.63 5.54
CA ASP A 83 9.33 2.61 5.51
C ASP A 83 9.06 1.42 6.44
N TYR A 84 8.10 1.56 7.37
CA TYR A 84 7.82 0.57 8.41
C TYR A 84 6.45 -0.09 8.25
N LEU A 85 5.50 0.57 7.57
CA LEU A 85 4.12 0.14 7.42
C LEU A 85 3.63 0.32 5.98
N ASN A 86 2.89 -0.67 5.48
CA ASN A 86 2.22 -0.65 4.19
C ASN A 86 0.80 -0.12 4.37
N ILE A 87 0.70 1.20 4.48
CA ILE A 87 -0.56 1.91 4.69
C ILE A 87 -1.09 2.37 3.34
N VAL A 88 -2.34 2.00 3.07
CA VAL A 88 -3.02 2.28 1.81
C VAL A 88 -4.26 3.13 2.09
N LEU A 89 -4.40 4.23 1.36
CA LEU A 89 -5.60 5.05 1.40
C LEU A 89 -6.72 4.29 0.70
N TYR A 90 -7.93 4.27 1.25
CA TYR A 90 -9.06 3.62 0.61
C TYR A 90 -10.26 4.55 0.50
N GLY A 91 -10.80 4.67 -0.71
CA GLY A 91 -12.04 5.38 -0.95
C GLY A 91 -13.22 4.43 -0.99
N SER A 92 -14.30 4.81 -0.33
CA SER A 92 -15.45 3.95 -0.10
C SER A 92 -16.75 4.58 -0.55
N ALA A 93 -16.70 5.37 -1.64
CA ALA A 93 -17.89 6.02 -2.20
C ALA A 93 -19.00 5.02 -2.60
N TYR A 94 -18.71 3.71 -2.58
CA TYR A 94 -19.64 2.61 -2.77
C TYR A 94 -19.54 1.62 -1.61
N GLY A 95 -20.67 1.00 -1.24
CA GLY A 95 -20.70 -0.03 -0.22
C GLY A 95 -20.08 -1.32 -0.75
N ASP A 96 -18.96 -1.74 -0.15
CA ASP A 96 -18.35 -3.04 -0.37
C ASP A 96 -18.02 -3.74 0.97
N ASP A 97 -17.49 -4.95 0.88
CA ASP A 97 -17.14 -5.73 2.06
C ASP A 97 -16.06 -5.04 2.92
N THR A 98 -15.16 -4.26 2.31
CA THR A 98 -14.12 -3.46 3.00
C THR A 98 -14.74 -2.44 3.93
N VAL A 99 -15.80 -1.75 3.48
CA VAL A 99 -16.55 -0.78 4.28
C VAL A 99 -17.23 -1.47 5.45
N SER A 100 -17.87 -2.62 5.21
CA SER A 100 -18.62 -3.35 6.23
C SER A 100 -17.75 -3.98 7.32
N SER A 101 -16.52 -4.39 6.97
CA SER A 101 -15.57 -5.03 7.88
C SER A 101 -14.59 -4.05 8.54
N SER A 102 -14.73 -2.75 8.24
CA SER A 102 -13.89 -1.70 8.82
C SER A 102 -14.15 -1.48 10.31
N PHE A 103 -13.10 -1.09 11.04
CA PHE A 103 -13.10 -0.94 12.50
C PHE A 103 -12.40 0.36 12.94
N VAL A 104 -12.58 0.74 14.21
CA VAL A 104 -11.97 1.95 14.79
C VAL A 104 -10.49 1.72 15.13
N ALA A 105 -9.70 2.79 15.13
CA ALA A 105 -8.24 2.70 15.26
C ALA A 105 -7.75 2.00 16.54
N ALA A 106 -8.50 2.09 17.64
CA ALA A 106 -8.17 1.43 18.91
C ALA A 106 -8.07 -0.10 18.77
N GLU A 107 -8.72 -0.70 17.78
CA GLU A 107 -8.67 -2.14 17.51
C GLU A 107 -7.47 -2.55 16.63
N LEU A 108 -6.74 -1.62 16.00
CA LEU A 108 -5.75 -1.95 14.96
C LEU A 108 -4.65 -2.90 15.44
N ASN A 109 -4.07 -2.68 16.62
CA ASN A 109 -3.03 -3.56 17.17
C ASN A 109 -3.55 -4.98 17.48
N ASP A 110 -4.76 -5.09 17.99
CA ASP A 110 -5.40 -6.38 18.28
C ASP A 110 -5.73 -7.15 17.00
N ARG A 111 -6.24 -6.43 15.98
CA ARG A 111 -6.51 -6.98 14.66
C ARG A 111 -5.23 -7.44 13.96
N LEU A 112 -4.16 -6.66 13.97
CA LEU A 112 -2.87 -7.07 13.38
C LEU A 112 -2.28 -8.31 14.05
N SER A 113 -2.45 -8.43 15.36
CA SER A 113 -1.98 -9.59 16.13
C SER A 113 -2.75 -10.87 15.78
N SER A 114 -4.04 -10.77 15.48
CA SER A 114 -4.90 -11.92 15.17
C SER A 114 -4.82 -12.42 13.73
N HIS A 115 -4.43 -11.58 12.76
CA HIS A 115 -4.50 -11.94 11.33
C HIS A 115 -3.27 -12.70 10.78
N ALA A 116 -2.17 -12.78 11.53
CA ALA A 116 -0.93 -13.41 11.08
C ALA A 116 -0.32 -12.87 9.75
N ILE A 117 -0.56 -11.58 9.45
CA ILE A 117 -0.10 -10.89 8.24
C ILE A 117 1.07 -9.92 8.52
N SER A 118 2.12 -9.95 7.68
CA SER A 118 3.16 -8.91 7.66
C SER A 118 2.65 -7.66 6.93
N THR A 119 2.68 -6.51 7.61
CA THR A 119 2.32 -5.21 7.04
C THR A 119 3.53 -4.35 6.73
N VAL A 120 4.74 -4.89 6.81
CA VAL A 120 5.96 -4.18 6.41
C VAL A 120 5.99 -4.12 4.87
N PRO A 121 6.22 -2.94 4.26
CA PRO A 121 6.26 -2.81 2.82
C PRO A 121 7.37 -3.66 2.20
N ILE A 122 7.02 -4.44 1.16
CA ILE A 122 8.01 -5.09 0.30
C ILE A 122 8.38 -4.10 -0.81
N ARG A 123 9.48 -3.36 -0.64
CA ARG A 123 9.99 -2.44 -1.67
C ARG A 123 10.99 -3.15 -2.58
N ARG A 124 10.73 -3.15 -3.89
CA ARG A 124 11.57 -3.86 -4.87
C ARG A 124 12.71 -3.02 -5.45
N ARG A 125 12.74 -1.69 -5.24
CA ARG A 125 13.75 -0.79 -5.83
C ARG A 125 14.43 0.09 -4.78
N SER A 126 15.65 -0.29 -4.39
CA SER A 126 16.63 0.65 -3.83
C SER A 126 17.45 1.22 -4.99
N THR A 127 17.41 2.54 -5.18
CA THR A 127 18.14 3.25 -6.24
C THR A 127 19.65 3.37 -5.97
N ASN A 128 20.21 2.56 -5.06
CA ASN A 128 21.64 2.61 -4.68
C ASN A 128 22.62 2.39 -5.87
N ASN A 129 22.14 2.00 -7.06
CA ASN A 129 22.94 1.82 -8.26
C ASN A 129 22.63 2.78 -9.42
N PHE A 130 21.95 3.91 -9.21
CA PHE A 130 21.84 4.95 -10.27
C PHE A 130 23.11 5.80 -10.44
N LEU A 131 24.28 5.25 -10.11
CA LEU A 131 25.57 5.82 -10.50
C LEU A 131 26.01 5.25 -11.85
N LYS A 132 26.17 6.16 -12.81
CA LYS A 132 27.05 6.04 -14.00
C LYS A 132 26.65 4.98 -15.04
N GLY A 133 25.61 5.26 -15.82
CA GLY A 133 25.28 4.49 -17.01
C GLY A 133 24.80 5.37 -18.16
N ARG A 134 25.72 5.70 -19.08
CA ARG A 134 25.50 6.35 -20.40
C ARG A 134 24.67 7.64 -20.42
N SER A 135 25.39 8.74 -20.59
CA SER A 135 24.91 10.01 -21.15
C SER A 135 24.45 9.83 -22.60
N GLY A 136 23.37 9.08 -22.82
CA GLY A 136 22.47 9.35 -23.94
C GLY A 136 21.59 10.52 -23.51
N SER A 137 21.37 11.48 -24.39
CA SER A 137 20.51 12.65 -24.18
C SER A 137 19.06 12.24 -23.89
N ARG A 138 18.79 11.66 -22.72
CA ARG A 138 17.49 11.79 -22.08
C ARG A 138 17.51 13.22 -21.58
N SER A 139 16.78 14.08 -22.29
CA SER A 139 16.41 15.40 -21.80
C SER A 139 16.13 15.24 -20.31
N LYS A 140 17.03 15.76 -19.46
CA LYS A 140 16.72 16.00 -18.06
C LYS A 140 15.62 17.03 -18.12
N ARG A 141 14.37 16.57 -18.29
CA ARG A 141 13.19 17.36 -18.08
C ARG A 141 13.32 17.78 -16.62
N GLN A 142 13.73 19.02 -16.46
CA GLN A 142 13.78 19.69 -15.20
C GLN A 142 12.43 19.43 -14.51
N ALA A 143 12.47 19.02 -13.25
CA ALA A 143 11.31 18.68 -12.42
C ALA A 143 10.41 19.91 -12.22
N VAL A 144 9.60 20.21 -13.24
CA VAL A 144 8.68 21.36 -13.28
C VAL A 144 7.29 20.91 -13.71
N ASN A 145 7.07 19.61 -13.97
CA ASN A 145 5.98 19.19 -14.84
C ASN A 145 5.03 18.18 -14.23
N GLY A 146 4.88 18.10 -12.91
CA GLY A 146 3.73 17.49 -12.24
C GLY A 146 3.31 16.13 -12.82
N TYR A 147 4.28 15.34 -13.29
CA TYR A 147 4.06 14.07 -13.97
C TYR A 147 4.60 12.95 -13.09
N TYR A 148 4.02 11.78 -13.26
CA TYR A 148 4.49 10.56 -12.61
C TYR A 148 4.70 9.48 -13.66
N GLU A 149 5.46 8.46 -13.28
CA GLU A 149 5.64 7.28 -14.13
C GLU A 149 4.90 6.11 -13.49
N SER A 150 4.25 5.31 -14.33
CA SER A 150 3.56 4.09 -13.95
C SER A 150 4.16 2.90 -14.67
N TYR A 151 4.24 1.78 -13.96
CA TYR A 151 4.83 0.53 -14.39
C TYR A 151 3.80 -0.59 -14.21
N PRO A 152 2.75 -0.63 -15.05
CA PRO A 152 1.72 -1.66 -14.97
C PRO A 152 2.25 -3.02 -15.42
N ALA A 153 1.80 -4.10 -14.79
CA ALA A 153 2.18 -5.47 -15.11
C ALA A 153 0.96 -6.40 -15.12
N THR A 154 0.97 -7.39 -16.00
CA THR A 154 -0.10 -8.40 -16.11
C THR A 154 0.05 -9.55 -15.10
N ASP A 155 1.04 -9.46 -14.21
CA ASP A 155 1.31 -10.42 -13.14
C ASP A 155 1.59 -9.69 -11.80
N ASP A 156 1.90 -10.44 -10.75
CA ASP A 156 2.18 -9.92 -9.40
C ASP A 156 3.62 -9.42 -9.20
N SER A 157 4.40 -9.33 -10.29
CA SER A 157 5.82 -9.09 -10.18
C SER A 157 6.16 -7.62 -9.95
N CYS A 158 5.27 -6.69 -10.32
CA CYS A 158 5.66 -5.29 -10.53
C CYS A 158 7.01 -5.16 -11.29
N ALA A 159 7.32 -6.15 -12.14
CA ALA A 159 8.53 -6.19 -12.94
C ALA A 159 8.16 -5.65 -14.33
N ASP A 160 8.52 -4.38 -14.48
CA ASP A 160 8.65 -3.58 -15.70
C ASP A 160 8.30 -4.27 -17.03
N ASN A 161 7.07 -4.09 -17.51
CA ASN A 161 6.75 -4.24 -18.93
C ASN A 161 5.97 -2.99 -19.38
N ASP A 162 6.71 -2.00 -19.86
CA ASP A 162 6.27 -0.71 -20.45
C ASP A 162 5.96 0.43 -19.45
N GLN A 163 7.01 1.19 -19.12
CA GLN A 163 6.90 2.51 -18.48
C GLN A 163 5.94 3.42 -19.25
N GLN A 164 5.00 4.02 -18.54
CA GLN A 164 4.09 5.05 -19.05
C GLN A 164 4.21 6.32 -18.21
N SER A 165 4.01 7.49 -18.82
CA SER A 165 4.12 8.79 -18.15
C SER A 165 2.85 9.60 -18.33
N TYR A 166 2.33 10.13 -17.22
CA TYR A 166 1.06 10.87 -17.16
C TYR A 166 1.21 12.12 -16.31
N PHE A 167 0.44 13.16 -16.62
CA PHE A 167 0.35 14.32 -15.74
C PHE A 167 -0.59 14.02 -14.57
N ALA A 168 -0.29 14.61 -13.41
CA ALA A 168 -1.18 14.56 -12.27
C ALA A 168 -2.54 15.18 -12.65
N GLY A 169 -3.62 14.52 -12.24
CA GLY A 169 -4.96 14.88 -12.69
C GLY A 169 -5.50 13.96 -13.79
N ASP A 170 -4.64 13.44 -14.68
CA ASP A 170 -5.06 12.57 -15.78
C ASP A 170 -5.58 11.23 -15.24
N CYS A 171 -6.60 10.68 -15.91
CA CYS A 171 -7.15 9.35 -15.64
C CYS A 171 -6.97 8.45 -16.86
N PRO A 172 -5.76 7.88 -17.08
CA PRO A 172 -5.59 6.80 -18.03
C PRO A 172 -6.48 5.60 -17.69
N SER A 173 -7.04 4.98 -18.73
CA SER A 173 -7.96 3.85 -18.62
C SER A 173 -7.73 2.87 -19.76
N PHE A 174 -7.80 1.57 -19.45
CA PHE A 174 -7.47 0.49 -20.37
C PHE A 174 -8.58 -0.55 -20.40
N ALA A 175 -8.81 -1.14 -21.58
CA ALA A 175 -9.84 -2.17 -21.75
C ALA A 175 -9.52 -3.48 -20.99
N SER A 176 -8.23 -3.80 -20.86
CA SER A 176 -7.76 -4.99 -20.13
C SER A 176 -7.23 -4.60 -18.76
N LYS A 177 -7.38 -5.49 -17.77
CA LYS A 177 -6.78 -5.28 -16.44
C LYS A 177 -5.28 -5.54 -16.42
N TYR A 178 -4.62 -4.78 -15.56
CA TYR A 178 -3.31 -5.12 -15.01
C TYR A 178 -3.49 -5.75 -13.64
N THR A 179 -2.57 -6.63 -13.25
CA THR A 179 -2.61 -7.37 -11.98
C THR A 179 -1.80 -6.64 -10.90
N SER A 180 -0.78 -5.88 -11.30
CA SER A 180 -0.02 -5.01 -10.41
C SER A 180 0.45 -3.75 -11.12
N ILE A 181 0.78 -2.69 -10.36
CA ILE A 181 1.21 -1.40 -10.93
C ILE A 181 2.09 -0.60 -9.97
N GLU A 182 3.38 -0.46 -10.25
CA GLU A 182 4.26 0.41 -9.45
C GLU A 182 4.22 1.85 -9.98
N PHE A 183 4.36 2.83 -9.09
CA PHE A 183 4.49 4.24 -9.49
C PHE A 183 5.83 4.81 -9.04
N TYR A 184 6.42 5.67 -9.87
CA TYR A 184 7.59 6.46 -9.53
C TYR A 184 7.25 7.94 -9.47
N ASN A 185 7.73 8.58 -8.41
CA ASN A 185 7.63 10.02 -8.20
C ASN A 185 8.96 10.70 -8.61
N PRO A 186 9.00 11.38 -9.78
CA PRO A 186 10.19 12.12 -10.19
C PRO A 186 10.33 13.50 -9.52
N GLU A 187 9.33 13.95 -8.76
CA GLU A 187 9.29 15.31 -8.19
C GLU A 187 10.12 15.41 -6.89
N PRO A 188 11.07 16.37 -6.79
CA PRO A 188 11.97 16.50 -5.63
C PRO A 188 11.32 17.06 -4.37
N GLN A 189 10.19 17.75 -4.52
CA GLN A 189 9.58 18.57 -3.47
C GLN A 189 8.11 18.21 -3.20
N ALA A 190 7.61 17.16 -3.84
CA ALA A 190 6.23 16.73 -3.72
C ALA A 190 6.15 15.25 -3.38
N VAL A 191 5.09 14.91 -2.67
CA VAL A 191 4.67 13.53 -2.44
C VAL A 191 3.63 13.18 -3.49
N LEU A 192 3.81 12.04 -4.15
CA LEU A 192 2.83 11.47 -5.06
C LEU A 192 1.86 10.61 -4.27
N THR A 193 0.56 10.86 -4.42
CA THR A 193 -0.49 9.89 -4.12
C THR A 193 -1.03 9.36 -5.44
N ALA A 194 -0.83 8.07 -5.70
CA ALA A 194 -1.32 7.38 -6.87
C ALA A 194 -2.52 6.50 -6.50
N TYR A 195 -3.68 6.83 -7.04
CA TYR A 195 -4.92 6.09 -6.84
C TYR A 195 -5.12 5.11 -7.99
N VAL A 196 -5.53 3.89 -7.68
CA VAL A 196 -5.84 2.83 -8.65
C VAL A 196 -7.25 2.33 -8.46
N TRP A 197 -7.92 2.04 -9.57
CA TRP A 197 -9.29 1.55 -9.60
C TRP A 197 -9.38 0.18 -10.27
N PRO A 198 -10.18 -0.74 -9.73
CA PRO A 198 -10.55 -1.98 -10.41
C PRO A 198 -11.62 -1.76 -11.50
N HIS A 199 -11.77 -0.52 -11.98
CA HIS A 199 -12.78 -0.07 -12.93
C HIS A 199 -12.16 0.91 -13.94
N HIS A 200 -12.83 1.15 -15.06
CA HIS A 200 -12.33 2.01 -16.15
C HIS A 200 -12.43 3.53 -15.87
N ASP A 201 -13.08 3.95 -14.78
CA ASP A 201 -13.34 5.35 -14.46
C ASP A 201 -12.83 5.69 -13.06
N CYS A 202 -11.95 6.68 -12.97
CA CYS A 202 -11.34 7.17 -11.72
C CYS A 202 -12.33 7.90 -10.78
N SER A 203 -13.63 7.85 -11.06
CA SER A 203 -14.69 8.46 -10.25
C SER A 203 -15.57 7.41 -9.56
N GLN A 204 -15.32 6.11 -9.78
CA GLN A 204 -16.17 5.01 -9.32
C GLN A 204 -15.85 4.48 -7.92
N GLY A 205 -15.19 5.26 -7.06
CA GLY A 205 -14.85 4.86 -5.69
C GLY A 205 -14.02 3.57 -5.63
N ASN A 206 -13.95 2.92 -4.46
CA ASN A 206 -13.18 1.69 -4.24
C ASN A 206 -11.72 1.79 -4.70
N GLU A 207 -11.17 3.00 -4.69
CA GLU A 207 -9.79 3.25 -5.03
C GLU A 207 -8.87 2.83 -3.89
N LYS A 208 -7.74 2.23 -4.25
CA LYS A 208 -6.58 2.11 -3.37
C LYS A 208 -5.59 3.22 -3.73
N GLY A 209 -5.17 4.01 -2.74
CA GLY A 209 -4.23 5.10 -2.88
C GLY A 209 -2.88 4.74 -2.26
N TYR A 210 -1.84 4.78 -3.07
CA TYR A 210 -0.47 4.44 -2.71
C TYR A 210 0.39 5.70 -2.71
N VAL A 211 1.36 5.75 -1.80
CA VAL A 211 2.16 6.97 -1.59
C VAL A 211 3.62 6.73 -1.95
N ALA A 212 4.18 7.65 -2.72
CA ALA A 212 5.61 7.71 -3.03
C ALA A 212 6.20 9.06 -2.64
N GLY A 213 7.21 9.03 -1.78
CA GLY A 213 8.00 10.22 -1.44
C GLY A 213 8.79 10.76 -2.65
N PRO A 214 9.46 11.92 -2.49
CA PRO A 214 10.32 12.47 -3.53
C PRO A 214 11.36 11.46 -4.04
N PHE A 215 11.48 11.31 -5.36
CA PHE A 215 12.35 10.30 -6.00
C PHE A 215 12.09 8.86 -5.55
N GLY A 216 10.91 8.59 -5.01
CA GLY A 216 10.50 7.32 -4.44
C GLY A 216 9.60 6.52 -5.37
N TYR A 217 9.48 5.24 -5.04
CA TYR A 217 8.50 4.34 -5.63
C TYR A 217 7.42 4.02 -4.60
N THR A 218 6.21 3.70 -5.06
CA THR A 218 5.17 3.12 -4.19
C THR A 218 5.55 1.71 -3.74
N SER A 219 4.85 1.17 -2.74
CA SER A 219 4.78 -0.29 -2.59
C SER A 219 4.15 -0.88 -3.86
N CYS A 220 4.50 -2.13 -4.19
CA CYS A 220 3.98 -2.86 -5.35
C CYS A 220 2.51 -3.26 -5.10
N PRO A 221 1.52 -2.52 -5.61
CA PRO A 221 0.10 -2.80 -5.45
C PRO A 221 -0.24 -4.06 -6.22
N LYS A 222 -0.81 -5.05 -5.56
CA LYS A 222 -1.33 -6.26 -6.20
C LYS A 222 -2.86 -6.19 -6.18
N ARG A 223 -3.42 -5.59 -7.22
CA ARG A 223 -4.86 -5.41 -7.38
C ARG A 223 -5.17 -5.27 -8.85
N ASP A 224 -6.26 -5.90 -9.26
CA ASP A 224 -6.89 -5.66 -10.56
C ASP A 224 -7.04 -4.15 -10.80
N THR A 225 -6.33 -3.64 -11.80
CA THR A 225 -6.27 -2.20 -12.11
C THR A 225 -6.63 -1.97 -13.57
N TYR A 226 -7.64 -1.14 -13.79
CA TYR A 226 -8.10 -0.73 -15.13
C TYR A 226 -7.87 0.74 -15.40
N SER A 227 -7.85 1.58 -14.36
CA SER A 227 -7.54 3.00 -14.45
C SER A 227 -6.79 3.48 -13.20
N TRP A 228 -6.08 4.59 -13.33
CA TRP A 228 -5.34 5.20 -12.23
C TRP A 228 -5.19 6.70 -12.42
N LYS A 229 -4.82 7.40 -11.33
CA LYS A 229 -4.65 8.84 -11.30
C LYS A 229 -3.63 9.23 -10.24
N GLY A 230 -2.66 10.06 -10.62
CA GLY A 230 -1.72 10.68 -9.69
C GLY A 230 -2.19 12.04 -9.22
N SER A 231 -1.85 12.37 -7.97
CA SER A 231 -1.97 13.72 -7.41
C SER A 231 -0.70 14.06 -6.63
N PHE A 232 -0.19 15.26 -6.82
CA PHE A 232 0.92 15.78 -6.03
C PHE A 232 0.40 16.62 -4.88
N THR A 233 0.98 16.41 -3.70
CA THR A 233 0.88 17.33 -2.57
C THR A 233 2.29 17.79 -2.27
N ASN A 234 2.50 19.10 -2.14
CA ASN A 234 3.80 19.63 -1.72
C ASN A 234 4.19 18.90 -0.43
N ALA A 235 5.40 18.34 -0.41
CA ALA A 235 5.92 17.81 0.82
C ALA A 235 6.01 19.00 1.76
N ALA A 236 5.16 19.05 2.80
CA ALA A 236 5.47 19.91 3.94
C ALA A 236 6.88 19.51 4.35
N SER A 237 7.84 20.45 4.29
CA SER A 237 9.26 20.18 4.45
C SER A 237 9.47 19.02 5.44
N PRO A 238 9.90 17.82 4.98
CA PRO A 238 9.87 16.63 5.84
C PRO A 238 10.93 16.68 6.95
N TRP A 239 11.69 17.78 7.00
CA TRP A 239 12.69 18.03 8.01
C TRP A 239 12.13 19.10 8.95
N PRO A 240 11.81 18.78 10.23
CA PRO A 240 12.10 19.77 11.25
C PRO A 240 13.57 20.16 11.03
N CYS A 241 13.85 21.45 10.85
CA CYS A 241 15.21 21.95 10.94
C CYS A 241 15.73 21.62 12.34
N ILE A 242 16.35 20.45 12.49
CA ILE A 242 17.12 20.11 13.68
C ILE A 242 18.49 20.72 13.44
N GLY A 243 18.71 21.92 13.98
CA GLY A 243 19.96 22.65 13.84
C GLY A 243 19.93 23.72 12.76
N SER A 244 20.64 24.80 13.04
CA SER A 244 20.64 26.10 12.38
C SER A 244 21.31 26.12 11.00
N LEU A 245 20.86 25.31 10.05
CA LEU A 245 21.29 25.41 8.65
C LEU A 245 20.10 25.25 7.71
N CYS A 246 19.40 26.37 7.53
CA CYS A 246 18.87 26.79 6.23
C CYS A 246 19.82 27.85 5.68
#